data_AF-A0A1L7D436-F1
#
_entry.id   AF-A0A1L7D436-F1
#
_cell.length_a   1.000
_cell.length_b   1.000
_cell.length_c   1.000
_cell.angle_alpha   90.00
_cell.angle_beta   90.00
_cell.angle_gamma   90.00
#
_symmetry.space_group_name_H-M   'P 1'
#
loop_
_entity.id
_entity.type
_entity.pdbx_description
1 polymer ?
#
loop_
_entity_poly.entity_id
_entity_poly.type
_entity_poly.pdbx_seq_one_letter_code
_entity_poly.pdbx_strand_id
1 'polypeptide(L)'
;MAVNLGNLDDFLAEEDITFTIGGKQYGVTISAKDMLKFNAIEERTQADKIGAYYLWERACDLVGTTFDQEEMTFKGGLIGKVLKENPKMSYEVLGRLLTSIYLKARWTDDVAKTFAETGDVGKALGVEKVVKALEDNDTSSADSPNPETQPEPGETAGEDSAEK
;
A
#
# COMPACT_ATOMS: atom_id res chain seq x y z
N MET A 1 28.37 -22.25 -10.23
CA MET A 1 28.32 -21.83 -8.82
C MET A 1 26.87 -21.88 -8.38
N ALA A 2 26.54 -22.71 -7.38
CA ALA A 2 25.19 -22.72 -6.83
C ALA A 2 25.03 -21.46 -5.97
N VAL A 3 24.02 -20.64 -6.29
CA VAL A 3 23.65 -19.51 -5.44
C VAL A 3 23.04 -20.09 -4.17
N ASN A 4 23.75 -19.96 -3.05
CA ASN A 4 23.20 -20.30 -1.74
C ASN A 4 22.28 -19.13 -1.33
N LEU A 5 20.98 -19.34 -1.41
CA LEU A 5 19.96 -18.35 -1.10
C LEU A 5 19.62 -18.29 0.41
N GLY A 6 20.34 -19.02 1.28
CA GLY A 6 20.03 -19.16 2.71
C GLY A 6 19.01 -20.27 2.99
N ASN A 7 18.76 -20.57 4.28
CA ASN A 7 17.59 -21.37 4.67
C ASN A 7 16.36 -20.46 4.68
N LEU A 8 15.21 -21.01 4.27
CA LEU A 8 13.94 -20.28 4.29
C LEU A 8 13.62 -19.72 5.70
N ASP A 9 14.05 -20.45 6.72
CA ASP A 9 13.90 -20.10 8.13
C ASP A 9 14.78 -18.91 8.55
N ASP A 10 15.88 -18.62 7.83
CA ASP A 10 16.75 -17.46 8.09
C ASP A 10 16.09 -16.13 7.69
N PHE A 11 14.99 -16.19 6.92
CA PHE A 11 14.16 -15.04 6.54
C PHE A 11 12.89 -14.90 7.39
N LEU A 12 12.68 -15.80 8.36
CA LEU A 12 11.57 -15.75 9.30
C LEU A 12 12.02 -15.03 10.56
N ALA A 13 11.79 -13.73 10.63
CA ALA A 13 11.80 -13.07 11.93
C ALA A 13 10.66 -13.67 12.77
N GLU A 14 10.99 -14.31 13.89
CA GLU A 14 10.06 -14.53 15.00
C GLU A 14 9.54 -13.16 15.45
N GLU A 15 8.43 -12.69 14.89
CA GLU A 15 7.36 -11.96 15.60
C GLU A 15 6.28 -11.43 14.65
N ASP A 16 5.07 -11.66 15.11
CA ASP A 16 3.95 -12.22 14.38
C ASP A 16 2.75 -11.44 14.96
N ILE A 17 1.93 -10.76 14.15
CA ILE A 17 1.07 -9.64 14.58
C ILE A 17 0.34 -9.93 15.90
N THR A 18 0.55 -9.13 16.93
CA THR A 18 -0.25 -9.21 18.15
C THR A 18 -1.35 -8.16 18.16
N PHE A 19 -2.57 -8.55 18.51
CA PHE A 19 -3.68 -7.63 18.69
C PHE A 19 -4.47 -7.95 19.95
N THR A 20 -5.05 -6.91 20.56
CA THR A 20 -5.86 -7.04 21.77
C THR A 20 -7.31 -6.70 21.44
N ILE A 21 -8.21 -7.66 21.69
CA ILE A 21 -9.65 -7.52 21.43
C ILE A 21 -10.39 -7.96 22.68
N GLY A 22 -11.26 -7.09 23.20
CA GLY A 22 -12.04 -7.38 24.41
C GLY A 22 -11.17 -7.66 25.64
N GLY A 23 -9.96 -7.07 25.71
CA GLY A 23 -8.99 -7.31 26.78
C GLY A 23 -8.20 -8.63 26.67
N LYS A 24 -8.43 -9.42 25.62
CA LYS A 24 -7.67 -10.64 25.33
C LYS A 24 -6.67 -10.40 24.21
N GLN A 25 -5.45 -10.86 24.39
CA GLN A 25 -4.40 -10.80 23.38
C GLN A 25 -4.49 -12.01 22.44
N TYR A 26 -4.26 -11.77 21.16
CA TYR A 26 -4.18 -12.78 20.11
C TYR A 26 -2.89 -12.53 19.33
N GLY A 27 -2.23 -13.60 18.91
CA GLY A 27 -1.09 -13.56 18.01
C GLY A 27 -1.46 -14.16 16.66
N VAL A 28 -0.97 -13.54 15.58
CA VAL A 28 -1.02 -14.07 14.23
C VAL A 28 0.31 -14.71 13.93
N THR A 29 0.34 -16.03 13.75
CA THR A 29 1.55 -16.70 13.25
C THR A 29 1.45 -17.07 11.79
N ILE A 30 2.22 -16.38 10.94
CA ILE A 30 2.26 -16.65 9.51
C ILE A 30 3.44 -17.58 9.21
N SER A 31 3.13 -18.80 8.78
CA SER A 31 4.20 -19.74 8.42
C SER A 31 4.90 -19.34 7.11
N ALA A 32 6.16 -19.71 6.94
CA ALA A 32 6.90 -19.52 5.69
C ALA A 32 6.17 -20.10 4.47
N LYS A 33 5.53 -21.25 4.67
CA LYS A 33 4.74 -21.93 3.64
C LYS A 33 3.54 -21.09 3.22
N ASP A 34 2.87 -20.44 4.16
CA ASP A 34 1.71 -19.61 3.87
C ASP A 34 2.13 -18.27 3.25
N MET A 35 3.26 -17.71 3.68
CA MET A 35 3.86 -16.53 3.04
C MET A 35 4.28 -16.81 1.58
N LEU A 36 4.90 -17.96 1.31
CA LEU A 36 5.27 -18.37 -0.05
C LEU A 36 4.04 -18.54 -0.95
N LYS A 37 2.97 -19.18 -0.44
CA LYS A 37 1.72 -19.31 -1.18
C LYS A 37 1.09 -17.95 -1.45
N PHE A 38 1.05 -17.08 -0.44
CA PHE A 38 0.54 -15.72 -0.54
C PHE A 38 1.27 -14.97 -1.67
N ASN A 39 2.59 -14.90 -1.62
CA ASN A 39 3.39 -14.25 -2.66
C ASN A 39 3.16 -14.85 -4.05
N ALA A 40 3.11 -16.17 -4.17
CA ALA A 40 2.86 -16.85 -5.45
C ALA A 40 1.46 -16.55 -6.03
N ILE A 41 0.47 -16.28 -5.18
CA ILE A 41 -0.89 -15.88 -5.59
C ILE A 41 -0.91 -14.40 -5.97
N GLU A 42 -0.29 -13.54 -5.15
CA GLU A 42 -0.21 -12.10 -5.40
C GLU A 42 0.46 -11.79 -6.75
N GLU A 43 1.56 -12.46 -7.07
CA GLU A 43 2.27 -12.29 -8.36
C GLU A 43 1.42 -12.68 -9.58
N ARG A 44 0.45 -13.59 -9.41
CA ARG A 44 -0.42 -14.09 -10.49
C ARG A 44 -1.76 -13.39 -10.55
N THR A 45 -2.09 -12.58 -9.54
CA THR A 45 -3.37 -11.90 -9.48
C THR A 45 -3.37 -10.75 -10.47
N GLN A 46 -4.33 -10.77 -11.38
CA GLN A 46 -4.55 -9.69 -12.34
C GLN A 46 -5.55 -8.68 -11.75
N ALA A 47 -5.38 -7.39 -12.06
CA ALA A 47 -6.15 -6.31 -11.45
C ALA A 47 -7.67 -6.41 -11.71
N ASP A 48 -8.07 -7.01 -12.83
CA ASP A 48 -9.46 -7.28 -13.22
C ASP A 48 -10.13 -8.40 -12.40
N LYS A 49 -9.34 -9.17 -11.63
CA LYS A 49 -9.82 -10.27 -10.78
C LYS A 49 -9.87 -9.91 -9.30
N ILE A 50 -9.59 -8.66 -8.94
CA ILE A 50 -9.66 -8.18 -7.57
C ILE A 50 -11.11 -7.85 -7.24
N GLY A 51 -11.79 -8.75 -6.53
CA GLY A 51 -13.13 -8.53 -5.99
C GLY A 51 -13.13 -7.59 -4.78
N ALA A 52 -14.31 -7.11 -4.40
CA ALA A 52 -14.49 -6.15 -3.29
C ALA A 52 -13.91 -6.62 -1.94
N TYR A 53 -13.85 -7.94 -1.72
CA TYR A 53 -13.34 -8.54 -0.49
C TYR A 53 -12.00 -9.28 -0.65
N TYR A 54 -11.30 -9.06 -1.77
CA TYR A 54 -10.04 -9.73 -2.07
C TYR A 54 -9.05 -9.69 -0.90
N LEU A 55 -8.85 -8.51 -0.31
CA LEU A 55 -7.96 -8.30 0.85
C LEU A 55 -8.32 -9.20 2.02
N TRP A 56 -9.61 -9.40 2.28
CA TRP A 56 -10.10 -10.18 3.41
C TRP A 56 -9.90 -11.67 3.17
N GLU A 57 -10.12 -12.14 1.95
CA GLU A 57 -9.82 -13.53 1.58
C GLU A 57 -8.34 -13.83 1.75
N ARG A 58 -7.47 -12.96 1.23
CA ARG A 58 -6.02 -13.15 1.31
C ARG A 58 -5.54 -13.15 2.77
N ALA A 59 -6.08 -12.25 3.59
CA ALA A 59 -5.80 -12.23 5.03
C ALA A 59 -6.29 -13.50 5.74
N CYS A 60 -7.46 -14.02 5.36
CA CYS A 60 -8.02 -15.25 5.92
C CYS A 60 -7.16 -16.48 5.58
N ASP A 61 -6.67 -16.58 4.35
CA ASP A 61 -5.78 -17.64 3.90
C ASP A 61 -4.49 -17.69 4.75
N LEU A 62 -3.92 -16.53 5.09
CA LEU A 62 -2.71 -16.41 5.91
C LEU A 62 -2.90 -16.91 7.35
N VAL A 63 -4.12 -16.88 7.87
CA VAL A 63 -4.42 -17.20 9.28
C VAL A 63 -5.30 -18.45 9.43
N GLY A 64 -5.40 -19.24 8.37
CA GLY A 64 -6.13 -20.50 8.32
C GLY A 64 -7.64 -20.35 8.52
N THR A 65 -8.20 -19.18 8.21
CA THR A 65 -9.64 -18.92 8.24
C THR A 65 -10.21 -19.11 6.84
N THR A 66 -11.40 -19.70 6.75
CA THR A 66 -12.20 -19.69 5.52
C THR A 66 -13.22 -18.56 5.60
N PHE A 67 -13.23 -17.69 4.58
CA PHE A 67 -14.22 -16.62 4.44
C PHE A 67 -15.22 -16.98 3.35
N ASP A 68 -16.50 -16.99 3.72
CA ASP A 68 -17.64 -17.18 2.84
C ASP A 68 -18.23 -15.80 2.52
N GLN A 69 -18.02 -15.33 1.30
CA GLN A 69 -18.44 -13.99 0.88
C GLN A 69 -19.96 -13.87 0.73
N GLU A 70 -20.64 -14.94 0.32
CA GLU A 70 -22.09 -14.92 0.09
C GLU A 70 -22.83 -14.76 1.41
N GLU A 71 -22.42 -15.54 2.41
CA GLU A 71 -23.02 -15.52 3.75
C GLU A 71 -22.37 -14.49 4.68
N MET A 72 -21.28 -13.85 4.24
CA MET A 72 -20.43 -12.98 5.06
C MET A 72 -20.00 -13.65 6.38
N THR A 73 -19.60 -14.93 6.31
CA THR A 73 -19.21 -15.71 7.50
C THR A 73 -17.75 -16.16 7.47
N PHE A 74 -17.16 -16.29 8.67
CA PHE A 74 -15.78 -16.72 8.86
C PHE A 74 -15.75 -18.02 9.66
N LYS A 75 -15.06 -19.04 9.15
CA LYS A 75 -15.01 -20.38 9.74
C LYS A 75 -13.57 -20.82 9.96
N GLY A 76 -13.28 -21.37 11.14
CA GLY A 76 -11.95 -21.88 11.49
C GLY A 76 -10.88 -20.80 11.61
N GLY A 77 -9.66 -21.24 11.91
CA GLY A 77 -8.48 -20.37 12.04
C GLY A 77 -8.61 -19.32 13.14
N LEU A 78 -7.76 -18.30 13.03
CA LEU A 78 -7.69 -17.22 14.02
C LEU A 78 -8.96 -16.38 14.05
N ILE A 79 -9.48 -15.97 12.88
CA ILE A 79 -10.62 -15.03 12.79
C ILE A 79 -11.90 -15.70 13.25
N GLY A 80 -12.13 -16.97 12.88
CA GLY A 80 -13.27 -17.75 13.39
C GLY A 80 -13.24 -17.89 14.91
N LYS A 81 -12.05 -18.09 15.51
CA LYS A 81 -11.88 -18.11 16.97
C LYS A 81 -12.18 -16.74 17.59
N VAL A 82 -11.60 -15.66 17.03
CA VAL A 82 -11.79 -14.29 17.50
C VAL A 82 -13.27 -13.90 17.49
N LEU A 83 -14.01 -14.17 16.42
CA LEU A 83 -15.44 -13.84 16.31
C LEU A 83 -16.30 -14.69 17.25
N LYS A 84 -15.97 -15.97 17.46
CA LYS A 84 -16.65 -16.82 18.46
C LYS A 84 -16.49 -16.28 19.88
N GLU A 85 -15.30 -15.78 20.20
CA GLU A 85 -15.00 -15.21 21.53
C GLU A 85 -15.49 -13.77 21.69
N ASN A 86 -15.75 -13.06 20.58
CA ASN A 86 -16.19 -11.67 20.57
C ASN A 86 -17.41 -11.50 19.65
N PRO A 87 -18.59 -12.05 20.00
CA PRO A 87 -19.76 -12.07 19.12
C PRO A 87 -20.37 -10.68 18.83
N LYS A 88 -19.93 -9.64 19.55
CA LYS A 88 -20.36 -8.25 19.36
C LYS A 88 -19.33 -7.40 18.59
N MET A 89 -18.30 -8.01 18.02
CA MET A 89 -17.31 -7.29 17.22
C MET A 89 -17.96 -6.65 16.00
N SER A 90 -17.67 -5.37 15.75
CA SER A 90 -18.15 -4.70 14.55
C SER A 90 -17.35 -5.12 13.31
N TYR A 91 -18.00 -5.08 12.15
CA TYR A 91 -17.33 -5.31 10.86
C TYR A 91 -16.20 -4.32 10.58
N GLU A 92 -16.25 -3.11 11.15
CA GLU A 92 -15.15 -2.13 11.05
C GLU A 92 -13.89 -2.60 11.78
N VAL A 93 -14.03 -3.11 13.00
CA VAL A 93 -12.90 -3.66 13.77
C VAL A 93 -12.35 -4.90 13.09
N LEU A 94 -13.23 -5.78 12.60
CA LEU A 94 -12.84 -6.97 11.84
C LEU A 94 -12.11 -6.60 10.54
N GLY A 95 -12.63 -5.64 9.79
CA GLY A 95 -12.02 -5.15 8.56
C GLY A 95 -10.65 -4.54 8.81
N ARG A 96 -10.48 -3.78 9.91
CA ARG A 96 -9.17 -3.26 10.31
C ARG A 96 -8.18 -4.37 10.61
N LEU A 97 -8.60 -5.40 11.33
CA LEU A 97 -7.77 -6.55 11.65
C LEU A 97 -7.31 -7.29 10.38
N LEU A 98 -8.26 -7.66 9.51
CA LEU A 98 -7.97 -8.41 8.28
C LEU A 98 -7.05 -7.62 7.35
N THR A 99 -7.35 -6.34 7.14
CA THR A 99 -6.49 -5.49 6.29
C THR A 99 -5.11 -5.31 6.91
N SER A 100 -4.97 -5.17 8.22
CA SER A 100 -3.64 -5.08 8.87
C SER A 100 -2.81 -6.36 8.67
N ILE A 101 -3.45 -7.54 8.75
CA ILE A 101 -2.79 -8.82 8.46
C ILE A 101 -2.27 -8.86 7.03
N TYR A 102 -3.11 -8.49 6.06
CA TYR A 102 -2.72 -8.41 4.65
C TYR A 102 -1.58 -7.41 4.44
N LEU A 103 -1.68 -6.20 5.00
CA LEU A 103 -0.69 -5.15 4.81
C LEU A 103 0.68 -5.56 5.34
N LYS A 104 0.75 -6.24 6.50
CA LYS A 104 2.02 -6.77 7.02
C LYS A 104 2.62 -7.79 6.09
N ALA A 105 1.80 -8.74 5.61
CA ALA A 105 2.29 -9.79 4.72
C ALA A 105 2.77 -9.23 3.37
N ARG A 106 2.12 -8.17 2.87
CA ARG A 106 2.39 -7.61 1.55
C ARG A 106 3.49 -6.54 1.51
N TRP A 107 3.61 -5.76 2.57
CA TRP A 107 4.56 -4.64 2.69
C TRP A 107 5.43 -4.78 3.94
N THR A 108 5.38 -3.81 4.86
CA THR A 108 6.21 -3.74 6.06
C THR A 108 5.36 -3.61 7.31
N ASP A 109 5.96 -3.93 8.45
CA ASP A 109 5.33 -3.77 9.77
C ASP A 109 4.85 -2.32 10.02
N ASP A 110 5.60 -1.32 9.54
CA ASP A 110 5.25 0.09 9.71
C ASP A 110 3.97 0.47 8.94
N VAL A 111 3.78 -0.08 7.74
CA VAL A 111 2.56 0.13 6.94
C VAL A 111 1.36 -0.48 7.66
N ALA A 112 1.49 -1.72 8.13
CA ALA A 112 0.44 -2.41 8.87
C ALA A 112 0.05 -1.67 10.16
N LYS A 113 1.05 -1.21 10.93
CA LYS A 113 0.83 -0.45 12.16
C LYS A 113 0.13 0.88 11.89
N THR A 114 0.61 1.64 10.91
CA THR A 114 0.00 2.93 10.54
C THR A 114 -1.46 2.76 10.14
N PHE A 115 -1.78 1.70 9.39
CA PHE A 115 -3.17 1.40 9.05
C PHE A 115 -4.00 0.97 10.26
N ALA A 116 -3.47 0.11 11.13
CA ALA A 116 -4.19 -0.33 12.32
C ALA A 116 -4.61 0.85 13.23
N GLU A 117 -3.74 1.85 13.34
CA GLU A 117 -3.96 3.06 14.14
C GLU A 117 -4.94 4.05 13.46
N THR A 118 -4.83 4.22 12.14
CA THR A 118 -5.55 5.29 11.41
C THR A 118 -6.81 4.81 10.70
N GLY A 119 -6.86 3.54 10.28
CA GLY A 119 -7.86 2.99 9.37
C GLY A 119 -7.72 3.46 7.92
N ASP A 120 -6.62 4.13 7.55
CA ASP A 120 -6.44 4.78 6.26
C ASP A 120 -5.28 4.14 5.46
N VAL A 121 -5.63 3.49 4.35
CA VAL A 121 -4.66 2.81 3.47
C VAL A 121 -3.76 3.81 2.76
N GLY A 122 -4.27 4.99 2.37
CA GLY A 122 -3.50 6.02 1.68
C GLY A 122 -2.42 6.61 2.57
N LYS A 123 -2.73 6.83 3.86
CA LYS A 123 -1.74 7.22 4.87
C LYS A 123 -0.72 6.13 5.13
N ALA A 124 -1.18 4.90 5.30
CA ALA A 124 -0.32 3.75 5.55
C ALA A 124 0.71 3.51 4.43
N LEU A 125 0.28 3.65 3.17
CA LEU A 125 1.15 3.51 2.00
C LEU A 125 1.93 4.78 1.65
N GLY A 126 1.74 5.87 2.40
CA GLY A 126 2.37 7.16 2.11
C GLY A 126 1.91 7.81 0.80
N VAL A 127 0.78 7.38 0.25
CA VAL A 127 0.21 7.90 -1.00
C VAL A 127 -0.13 9.39 -0.86
N GLU A 128 -0.55 9.85 0.32
CA GLU A 128 -0.75 11.29 0.57
C GLU A 128 0.54 12.11 0.37
N LYS A 129 1.71 11.56 0.72
CA LYS A 129 2.99 12.25 0.48
C LYS A 129 3.35 12.27 -0.99
N VAL A 130 3.05 11.20 -1.73
CA VAL A 130 3.28 11.13 -3.18
C VAL A 130 2.34 12.06 -3.93
N VAL A 131 1.04 12.06 -3.59
CA VAL A 131 0.04 12.95 -4.17
C VAL A 131 0.40 14.40 -3.86
N LYS A 132 0.74 14.73 -2.61
CA LYS A 132 1.16 16.08 -2.24
C LYS A 132 2.46 16.51 -2.94
N ALA A 133 3.43 15.61 -3.08
CA ALA A 133 4.66 15.90 -3.83
C ALA A 133 4.40 16.11 -5.33
N LEU A 134 3.39 15.47 -5.90
CA LEU A 134 2.96 15.69 -7.29
C LEU A 134 2.21 17.02 -7.43
N GLU A 135 1.33 17.36 -6.49
CA GLU A 135 0.63 18.65 -6.43
C GLU A 135 1.61 19.83 -6.25
N ASP A 136 2.63 19.66 -5.39
CA ASP A 136 3.70 20.64 -5.16
C ASP A 136 4.63 20.78 -6.39
N ASN A 137 4.75 19.73 -7.22
CA ASN A 137 5.56 19.75 -8.44
C ASN A 137 4.78 20.35 -9.64
N ASP A 138 3.47 20.13 -9.72
CA ASP A 138 2.60 20.78 -10.72
C ASP A 138 2.38 22.28 -10.43
N THR A 139 2.48 22.71 -9.16
CA THR A 139 2.44 24.14 -8.80
C THR A 139 3.79 24.86 -8.93
N SER A 140 4.90 24.14 -9.17
CA SER A 140 6.23 24.73 -9.40
C SER A 140 6.58 24.94 -10.89
N SER A 141 5.60 24.84 -11.80
CA SER A 141 5.77 25.15 -13.23
C SER A 141 5.02 26.41 -13.68
N ALA A 142 4.76 27.35 -12.77
CA ALA A 142 4.19 28.67 -13.07
C ALA A 142 5.20 29.79 -12.77
N ASP A 143 6.39 29.72 -13.39
CA ASP A 143 7.22 30.90 -13.66
C ASP A 143 8.19 30.58 -14.80
N SER A 144 7.63 30.43 -16.01
CA SER A 144 8.41 30.66 -17.22
C SER A 144 8.40 32.17 -17.47
N PRO A 145 9.56 32.87 -17.48
CA PRO A 145 9.59 34.26 -17.88
C PRO A 145 9.12 34.36 -19.32
N ASN A 146 8.10 35.19 -19.52
CA ASN A 146 7.57 35.63 -20.80
C ASN A 146 8.73 36.04 -21.74
N PRO A 147 8.83 35.52 -22.98
CA PRO A 147 9.85 36.00 -23.90
C PRO A 147 9.52 37.45 -24.29
N GLU A 148 10.38 38.37 -23.84
CA GLU A 148 10.31 39.78 -24.17
C GLU A 148 10.24 40.01 -25.68
N THR A 149 9.22 40.78 -26.06
CA THR A 149 9.03 41.44 -27.35
C THR A 149 10.33 42.11 -27.81
N GLN A 150 10.86 41.71 -28.97
CA GLN A 150 11.95 42.44 -29.64
C GLN A 150 11.51 43.88 -29.95
N PRO A 151 12.35 44.90 -29.68
CA PRO A 151 12.12 46.23 -30.23
C PRO A 151 12.58 46.29 -31.70
N GLU A 152 11.82 47.02 -32.53
CA GLU A 152 12.18 47.38 -33.91
C GLU A 152 13.52 48.15 -33.95
N PRO A 153 14.40 47.90 -34.93
CA PRO A 153 15.56 48.74 -35.17
C PRO A 153 15.18 49.91 -36.10
N GLY A 154 14.99 51.09 -35.52
CA GLY A 154 14.89 52.36 -36.24
C GLY A 154 16.15 53.21 -36.08
N GLU A 155 16.77 53.53 -37.22
CA GLU A 155 17.66 54.67 -37.52
C GLU A 155 18.98 54.87 -36.75
N THR A 156 20.09 55.03 -37.49
CA THR A 156 20.67 56.38 -37.71
C THR A 156 21.76 56.44 -38.78
N ALA A 157 21.52 57.36 -39.72
CA ALA A 157 22.38 58.25 -40.51
C ALA A 157 23.90 58.05 -40.61
N GLY A 158 24.40 58.18 -41.85
CA GLY A 158 25.77 58.53 -42.19
C GLY A 158 25.87 58.90 -43.67
N GLU A 159 25.83 60.20 -43.96
CA GLU A 159 25.99 60.83 -45.28
C GLU A 159 27.37 60.60 -45.93
N ASP A 160 27.34 60.61 -47.26
CA ASP A 160 28.20 61.39 -48.17
C ASP A 160 29.12 60.64 -49.18
N SER A 161 28.99 61.13 -50.42
CA SER A 161 29.99 61.25 -51.49
C SER A 161 30.18 60.15 -52.56
N ALA A 162 29.62 60.49 -53.73
CA ALA A 162 30.34 60.78 -54.98
C ALA A 162 30.61 59.66 -56.03
N GLU A 163 29.97 59.88 -57.19
CA GLU A 163 30.55 59.92 -58.55
C GLU A 163 31.30 58.70 -59.12
N LYS A 164 30.69 58.02 -60.09
CA LYS A 164 31.10 58.05 -61.51
C LYS A 164 30.10 57.35 -62.43
#